data_AF-H0SUF4-F1
#
_entry.id   AF-H0SUF4-F1
#
_cell.length_a   1.000
_cell.length_b   1.000
_cell.length_c   1.000
_cell.angle_alpha   90.00
_cell.angle_beta   90.00
_cell.angle_gamma   90.00
#
_symmetry.space_group_name_H-M   'P 1'
#
loop_
_entity.id
_entity.type
_entity.pdbx_description
1 polymer ?
#
loop_
_entity_poly.entity_id
_entity_poly.type
_entity_poly.pdbx_seq_one_letter_code
_entity_poly.pdbx_strand_id
1 'polypeptide(L)'
;MTGEEPNAVFNFRWEERNTSEATRRPDSDFGLILLDRVAPEALGGTSKRFFTEGSYVYELTAPMETVIDMTERDRTEQFSAPVRAPK
;
A
#
# COMPACT_ATOMS: atom_id res chain seq x y z
N MET A 1 24.80 -4.07 10.31
CA MET A 1 24.05 -5.19 9.72
C MET A 1 22.74 -4.60 9.21
N THR A 2 22.73 -4.06 8.00
CA THR A 2 21.48 -3.58 7.37
C THR A 2 20.82 -4.79 6.73
N GLY A 3 20.10 -5.55 7.57
CA GLY A 3 19.29 -6.68 7.14
C GLY A 3 18.01 -6.16 6.50
N GLU A 4 18.10 -5.77 5.23
CA GLU A 4 16.90 -5.61 4.42
C GLU A 4 16.52 -7.03 3.98
N GLU A 5 15.53 -7.60 4.65
CA GLU A 5 14.98 -8.92 4.33
C GLU A 5 14.55 -8.90 2.85
N PRO A 6 15.24 -9.62 1.94
CA PRO A 6 14.99 -9.53 0.50
C PRO A 6 13.61 -10.07 0.07
N ASN A 7 12.81 -10.53 1.03
CA ASN A 7 11.44 -11.01 0.86
C ASN A 7 10.43 -10.24 1.72
N ALA A 8 10.74 -8.99 2.11
CA ALA A 8 9.78 -8.18 2.84
C ALA A 8 8.52 -7.95 1.97
N VAL A 9 7.35 -8.27 2.52
CA VAL A 9 6.06 -8.10 1.85
C VAL A 9 5.32 -6.92 2.49
N PHE A 10 4.93 -5.96 1.66
CA PHE A 10 4.02 -4.90 2.06
C PHE A 10 2.59 -5.44 2.13
N ASN A 11 1.92 -5.16 3.25
CA ASN A 11 0.53 -5.53 3.47
C ASN A 11 -0.26 -4.26 3.79
N PHE A 12 -1.22 -3.92 2.94
CA PHE A 12 -2.13 -2.81 3.13
C PHE A 12 -3.56 -3.32 3.27
N ARG A 13 -4.27 -2.79 4.26
CA ARG A 13 -5.68 -3.07 4.49
C ARG A 13 -6.42 -1.77 4.72
N TRP A 14 -7.39 -1.49 3.87
CA TRP A 14 -8.36 -0.43 4.05
C TRP A 14 -9.72 -1.05 4.39
N GLU A 15 -10.28 -0.63 5.52
CA GLU A 15 -11.61 -1.03 5.96
C GLU A 15 -12.53 0.19 6.09
N GLU A 16 -13.65 0.17 5.38
CA GLU A 16 -14.74 1.12 5.52
C GLU A 16 -15.83 0.49 6.41
N ARG A 17 -15.92 0.95 7.67
CA ARG A 17 -16.92 0.47 8.63
C ARG A 17 -18.30 1.07 8.36
N ASN A 18 -19.35 0.37 8.83
CA ASN A 18 -20.76 0.72 8.64
C ASN A 18 -21.18 0.85 7.16
N THR A 19 -20.45 0.17 6.28
CA THR A 19 -20.71 0.14 4.84
C THR A 19 -21.02 -1.29 4.46
N SER A 20 -22.28 -1.56 4.12
CA SER A 20 -22.72 -2.84 3.60
C SER A 20 -23.05 -2.72 2.12
N GLU A 21 -23.17 -3.84 1.44
CA GLU A 21 -23.57 -3.88 0.02
C GLU A 21 -24.92 -3.15 -0.20
N ALA A 22 -25.80 -3.16 0.80
CA ALA A 22 -27.10 -2.48 0.76
C ALA A 22 -27.03 -0.95 0.99
N THR A 23 -25.98 -0.43 1.63
CA THR A 23 -25.85 1.00 1.96
C THR A 23 -24.79 1.73 1.13
N ARG A 24 -23.94 0.99 0.41
CA ARG A 24 -22.88 1.57 -0.42
C ARG A 24 -23.49 2.24 -1.66
N ARG A 25 -22.93 3.40 -2.02
CA ARG A 25 -23.21 4.00 -3.33
C ARG A 25 -22.67 3.08 -4.44
N PRO A 26 -23.29 3.06 -5.63
CA PRO A 26 -22.72 2.35 -6.77
C PRO A 26 -21.26 2.79 -6.96
N ASP A 27 -20.36 1.81 -6.96
CA ASP A 27 -18.95 2.10 -7.16
C ASP A 27 -18.76 2.70 -8.55
N SER A 28 -17.91 3.72 -8.65
CA SER A 28 -17.50 4.25 -9.95
C SER A 28 -16.63 3.21 -10.66
N ASP A 29 -16.90 2.94 -11.94
CA ASP A 29 -16.09 2.04 -12.78
C ASP A 29 -14.61 2.39 -12.71
N PHE A 30 -14.29 3.69 -12.67
CA PHE A 30 -12.93 4.17 -12.50
C PHE A 30 -12.30 3.70 -11.18
N GLY A 31 -13.03 3.83 -10.06
CA GLY A 31 -12.54 3.43 -8.74
C GLY A 31 -12.31 1.92 -8.65
N LEU A 32 -13.22 1.13 -9.23
CA LEU A 32 -13.07 -0.33 -9.31
C LEU A 32 -11.82 -0.73 -10.09
N ILE A 33 -11.65 -0.17 -11.29
CA ILE A 33 -10.49 -0.45 -12.15
C ILE A 33 -9.19 -0.04 -11.46
N LEU A 34 -9.19 1.09 -10.76
CA LEU A 34 -8.03 1.57 -10.04
C LEU A 34 -7.59 0.56 -8.96
N LEU A 35 -8.53 0.06 -8.16
CA LEU A 35 -8.25 -0.84 -7.04
C LEU A 35 -7.98 -2.29 -7.48
N ASP A 36 -8.67 -2.77 -8.52
CA ASP A 36 -8.55 -4.16 -8.98
C ASP A 36 -7.40 -4.39 -9.95
N ARG A 37 -6.93 -3.34 -10.63
CA ARG A 37 -5.93 -3.48 -11.69
C ARG A 37 -4.76 -2.53 -11.52
N VAL A 38 -5.03 -1.22 -11.56
CA VAL A 38 -3.95 -0.23 -11.68
C VAL A 38 -3.03 -0.24 -10.45
N ALA A 39 -3.60 -0.20 -9.24
CA ALA A 39 -2.82 -0.21 -8.00
C ALA A 39 -1.99 -1.49 -7.80
N PRO A 40 -2.56 -2.72 -7.88
CA PRO A 40 -1.75 -3.93 -7.76
C PRO A 40 -0.74 -4.07 -8.90
N GLU A 41 -1.07 -3.68 -10.14
CA GLU A 41 -0.15 -3.75 -11.28
C GLU A 41 1.05 -2.82 -11.10
N ALA A 42 0.81 -1.56 -10.71
CA ALA A 42 1.88 -0.58 -10.50
C ALA A 42 2.87 -0.99 -9.40
N LEU A 43 2.39 -1.79 -8.43
CA LEU A 43 3.21 -2.27 -7.31
C LEU A 43 3.71 -3.70 -7.52
N GLY A 44 3.43 -4.35 -8.65
CA GLY A 44 3.78 -5.76 -8.88
C GLY A 44 3.15 -6.71 -7.85
N GLY A 45 1.97 -6.34 -7.34
CA GLY A 45 1.29 -6.99 -6.23
C GLY A 45 -0.05 -7.63 -6.62
N THR A 46 -0.82 -8.01 -5.60
CA THR A 46 -2.18 -8.52 -5.75
C THR A 46 -3.13 -7.82 -4.79
N SER A 47 -4.38 -7.64 -5.21
CA SER A 47 -5.41 -7.03 -4.37
C SER A 47 -6.69 -7.85 -4.34
N LYS A 48 -7.50 -7.63 -3.30
CA LYS A 48 -8.85 -8.21 -3.19
C LYS A 48 -9.78 -7.26 -2.44
N ARG A 49 -11.05 -7.30 -2.83
CA ARG A 49 -12.14 -6.50 -2.26
C ARG A 49 -13.28 -7.42 -1.88
N PHE A 50 -13.84 -7.23 -0.69
CA PHE A 50 -14.97 -8.04 -0.23
C PHE A 50 -15.75 -7.30 0.86
N PHE A 51 -17.02 -7.66 0.99
CA PHE A 51 -17.85 -7.22 2.10
C PHE A 51 -17.78 -8.22 3.26
N THR A 52 -17.83 -7.71 4.48
CA THR A 52 -18.08 -8.46 5.70
C THR A 52 -19.44 -8.01 6.28
N GLU A 53 -19.83 -8.53 7.45
CA GLU A 53 -21.14 -8.26 8.08
C GLU A 53 -21.44 -6.77 8.34
N GLY A 54 -20.44 -5.89 8.29
CA GLY A 54 -20.65 -4.44 8.43
C GLY A 54 -19.57 -3.56 7.84
N SER A 55 -18.65 -4.13 7.05
CA SER A 55 -17.55 -3.37 6.46
C SER A 55 -17.34 -3.76 5.01
N TYR A 56 -16.86 -2.80 4.23
CA TYR A 56 -16.17 -3.08 2.99
C TYR A 56 -14.67 -3.10 3.24
N VAL A 57 -14.00 -4.15 2.77
CA VAL A 57 -12.57 -4.38 2.97
C VAL A 57 -11.85 -4.43 1.63
N TYR A 58 -10.76 -3.68 1.53
CA TYR A 58 -9.77 -3.79 0.48
C TYR A 58 -8.43 -4.20 1.09
N GLU A 59 -7.83 -5.26 0.54
CA GLU A 59 -6.48 -5.70 0.91
C GLU A 59 -5.59 -5.67 -0.33
N LEU A 60 -4.35 -5.22 -0.15
CA LEU A 60 -3.32 -5.13 -1.19
C LEU A 60 -2.01 -5.67 -0.61
N THR A 61 -1.35 -6.55 -1.37
CA THR A 61 -0.06 -7.13 -1.04
C THR A 61 0.92 -6.88 -2.17
N ALA A 62 2.15 -6.50 -1.86
CA ALA A 62 3.18 -6.21 -2.85
C ALA A 62 4.59 -6.47 -2.29
N PRO A 63 5.61 -6.67 -3.12
CA PRO A 63 7.00 -6.66 -2.68
C PRO A 63 7.35 -5.30 -2.06
N MET A 64 8.06 -5.29 -0.92
CA MET A 64 8.42 -4.02 -0.27
C MET A 64 9.33 -3.15 -1.15
N GLU A 65 10.15 -3.78 -1.99
CA GLU A 65 11.05 -3.11 -2.95
C GLU A 65 10.32 -2.25 -4.00
N THR A 66 9.07 -2.59 -4.35
CA THR A 66 8.29 -1.82 -5.33
C THR A 66 7.49 -0.69 -4.68
N VAL A 67 7.24 -0.79 -3.38
CA VAL A 67 6.51 0.21 -2.59
C VAL A 67 7.43 1.32 -2.13
N ILE A 68 8.71 1.00 -1.88
CA ILE A 68 9.72 1.99 -1.53
C ILE A 68 10.12 2.74 -2.81
N ASP A 69 9.66 3.98 -2.95
CA ASP A 69 10.26 4.91 -3.90
C ASP A 69 11.70 5.20 -3.46
N MET A 70 12.65 4.62 -4.18
CA MET A 70 14.08 4.78 -3.91
C MET A 70 14.50 6.27 -3.90
N THR A 71 13.80 7.14 -4.63
CA THR A 71 14.03 8.60 -4.62
C THR A 71 13.66 9.23 -3.29
N GLU A 72 12.51 8.84 -2.72
CA GLU A 72 12.04 9.37 -1.44
C GLU A 72 12.80 8.77 -0.26
N ARG A 73 13.26 7.51 -0.40
CA ARG A 73 14.19 6.88 0.55
C ARG A 73 15.50 7.65 0.63
N ASP A 74 16.15 7.88 -0.52
CA ASP A 74 17.43 8.60 -0.59
C ASP A 74 17.31 10.01 0.01
N ARG A 75 16.18 10.68 -0.25
CA ARG A 75 15.89 12.00 0.34
C ARG A 75 15.78 11.93 1.87
N THR A 76 15.10 10.93 2.40
CA THR A 76 14.92 10.75 3.85
C THR A 76 16.23 10.37 4.55
N GLU A 77 17.07 9.56 3.89
CA GLU A 77 18.41 9.22 4.39
C GLU A 77 19.33 10.45 4.45
N GLN A 78 19.27 11.32 3.43
CA GLN A 78 20.03 12.58 3.42
C GLN A 78 19.63 13.53 4.57
N PHE A 79 18.35 13.60 4.92
CA PHE A 79 17.87 14.39 6.06
C PHE A 79 18.21 13.77 7.42
N SER A 80 18.40 12.45 7.48
CA SER A 80 18.74 11.73 8.71
C SER A 80 20.25 11.68 8.97
N ALA A 81 21.07 12.09 8.00
CA ALA A 81 22.51 12.14 8.13
C ALA A 81 22.92 13.20 9.17
N PRO A 82 23.76 12.86 10.16
CA PRO A 82 24.22 13.82 11.15
C PRO A 82 25.00 14.95 10.47
N VAL A 83 24.66 16.19 10.81
CA VAL A 83 25.17 17.41 10.14
C VAL A 83 26.70 17.60 10.28
N ARG A 84 27.38 16.82 11.14
CA ARG A 84 28.86 16.78 11.25
C ARG A 84 29.36 15.40 11.70
N ALA A 85 30.36 14.87 11.01
CA ALA A 85 31.19 13.79 11.54
C ALA A 85 31.98 14.29 12.78
N PRO A 86 32.04 13.52 13.88
CA PRO A 86 32.94 13.84 14.98
C PRO A 86 34.38 13.80 14.45
N LYS A 87 35.14 14.85 14.81
CA LYS A 87 36.51 15.07 14.36
C LYS A 87 37.50 14.11 15.01
#